data_AF-A0A560QXP9-F1
#
_entry.id   AF-A0A560QXP9-F1
#
_cell.length_a   1.000
_cell.length_b   1.000
_cell.length_c   1.000
_cell.angle_alpha   90.00
_cell.angle_beta   90.00
_cell.angle_gamma   90.00
#
_symmetry.space_group_name_H-M   'P 1'
#
loop_
_entity.id
_entity.type
_entity.pdbx_description
1 polymer ?
#
loop_
_entity_poly.entity_id
_entity_poly.type
_entity_poly.pdbx_seq_one_letter_code
_entity_poly.pdbx_strand_id
1 'polypeptide(L)'
;MVVKNLAHQARAKYGAVPHASLKWNETTSEAPMELFITDEHTENFLSLKTGGDTDRGLLTGVMAFGSIPCLLIALWLLANGNYAGAGNALIVATPLVLIPFFWEIFRRLPLPIMFNRRTREVYFDNNGELFHAPWDGMEALTCEFQMVGPYTAGMKNSSLEIMVQRFGDPENALMISLGSPIGKTLEMQKGFWEYIRAYMNNGPWFDKNGNSSNSDTFIKDLLASNLKQSEFLGHTLQVITEKKAAANGKNYLSGIDAAMFLGNLFFHPLNLVQDFTYKIAKRRSRNRWPKIVLERLQSDGPTTRLVDIEK
;
A
#
# COMPACT_ATOMS: atom_id res chain seq x y z
N MET A 1 -10.96 -2.15 30.00
CA MET A 1 -10.17 -3.12 30.79
C MET A 1 -9.71 -4.34 29.95
N VAL A 2 -9.57 -4.19 28.62
CA VAL A 2 -9.24 -5.29 27.66
C VAL A 2 -7.75 -5.28 27.25
N VAL A 3 -6.98 -4.26 27.65
CA VAL A 3 -5.54 -4.09 27.36
C VAL A 3 -4.63 -5.10 28.12
N LYS A 4 -5.21 -6.00 28.94
CA LYS A 4 -4.43 -7.00 29.66
C LYS A 4 -3.98 -8.14 28.73
N ASN A 5 -2.81 -7.87 28.15
CA ASN A 5 -1.71 -8.79 27.83
C ASN A 5 -1.55 -9.15 26.34
N LEU A 6 -1.30 -8.13 25.52
CA LEU A 6 -0.76 -8.27 24.16
C LEU A 6 0.44 -9.24 24.09
N ALA A 7 1.32 -9.21 25.09
CA ALA A 7 2.45 -10.13 25.19
C ALA A 7 2.01 -11.60 25.42
N HIS A 8 0.91 -11.85 26.12
CA HIS A 8 0.36 -13.19 26.28
C HIS A 8 -0.26 -13.70 24.96
N GLN A 9 -1.00 -12.84 24.25
CA GLN A 9 -1.54 -13.17 22.92
C GLN A 9 -0.43 -13.39 21.88
N ALA A 10 0.63 -12.58 21.92
CA ALA A 10 1.84 -12.74 21.13
C ALA A 10 2.48 -14.12 21.35
N ARG A 11 2.68 -14.49 22.62
CA ARG A 11 3.25 -15.79 23.00
C ARG A 11 2.37 -16.95 22.58
N ALA A 12 1.05 -16.81 22.66
CA ALA A 12 0.11 -17.84 22.21
C ALA A 12 0.13 -18.02 20.67
N LYS A 13 0.28 -16.93 19.91
CA LYS A 13 0.25 -16.93 18.44
C LYS A 13 1.59 -17.28 17.80
N TYR A 14 2.70 -16.77 18.36
CA TYR A 14 4.03 -16.84 17.77
C TYR A 14 5.02 -17.68 18.58
N GLY A 15 4.71 -18.06 19.82
CA GLY A 15 5.63 -18.81 20.68
C GLY A 15 6.70 -17.92 21.34
N ALA A 16 7.87 -18.49 21.65
CA ALA A 16 8.99 -17.80 22.33
C ALA A 16 9.83 -16.95 21.36
N VAL A 17 9.16 -16.19 20.51
CA VAL A 17 9.78 -15.39 19.44
C VAL A 17 10.16 -14.01 19.98
N PRO A 18 11.29 -13.40 19.53
CA PRO A 18 11.63 -12.03 19.88
C PRO A 18 10.47 -11.08 19.54
N HIS A 19 9.97 -10.40 20.56
CA HIS A 19 8.89 -9.44 20.43
C HIS A 19 9.23 -8.16 21.19
N ALA A 20 8.79 -7.03 20.65
CA ALA A 20 8.83 -5.74 21.33
C ALA A 20 7.45 -5.11 21.31
N SER A 21 6.98 -4.66 22.48
CA SER A 21 5.80 -3.80 22.59
C SER A 21 6.25 -2.37 22.33
N LEU A 22 5.62 -1.71 21.37
CA LEU A 22 5.87 -0.33 20.98
C LEU A 22 4.65 0.49 21.40
N LYS A 23 4.86 1.49 22.25
CA LYS A 23 3.75 2.34 22.73
C LYS A 23 3.57 3.53 21.82
N TRP A 24 2.37 4.10 21.84
CA TRP A 24 2.02 5.31 21.09
C TRP A 24 2.80 6.57 21.53
N ASN A 25 3.27 6.63 22.79
CA ASN A 25 3.93 7.82 23.36
C ASN A 25 5.46 7.69 23.50
N GLU A 26 6.00 6.48 23.43
CA GLU A 26 7.43 6.21 23.58
C GLU A 26 8.10 6.14 22.21
N THR A 27 9.29 6.71 22.08
CA THR A 27 10.09 6.62 20.86
C THR A 27 10.77 5.25 20.78
N THR A 28 10.82 4.62 19.61
CA THR A 28 11.53 3.35 19.40
C THR A 28 13.05 3.50 19.25
N SER A 29 13.56 4.75 19.28
CA SER A 29 14.95 5.13 18.99
C SER A 29 15.41 4.87 17.55
N GLU A 30 14.49 4.44 16.67
CA GLU A 30 14.71 4.34 15.23
C GLU A 30 14.24 5.62 14.51
N ALA A 31 14.79 5.88 13.33
CA ALA A 31 14.29 6.95 12.48
C ALA A 31 12.96 6.55 11.80
N PRO A 32 12.01 7.49 11.61
CA PRO A 32 10.81 7.25 10.82
C PRO A 32 11.13 6.69 9.42
N MET A 33 10.56 5.54 9.10
CA MET A 33 10.78 4.84 7.84
C MET A 33 9.46 4.39 7.23
N GLU A 34 9.23 4.72 5.97
CA GLU A 34 8.08 4.20 5.21
C GLU A 34 8.47 2.84 4.59
N LEU A 35 7.55 1.86 4.60
CA LEU A 35 7.81 0.49 4.13
C LEU A 35 7.05 0.14 2.85
N PHE A 36 6.86 1.10 1.95
CA PHE A 36 6.17 0.98 0.65
C PHE A 36 4.72 0.50 0.73
N ILE A 37 4.07 0.75 1.86
CA ILE A 37 2.70 0.31 2.15
C ILE A 37 1.74 1.48 2.32
N THR A 38 2.25 2.70 2.44
CA THR A 38 1.43 3.89 2.49
C THR A 38 0.71 4.06 1.16
N ASP A 39 -0.61 4.07 1.20
CA ASP A 39 -1.44 4.30 0.02
C ASP A 39 -1.67 5.80 -0.19
N GLU A 40 -1.91 6.54 0.90
CA GLU A 40 -2.09 7.99 0.90
C GLU A 40 -1.65 8.58 2.23
N HIS A 41 -0.92 9.68 2.15
CA HIS A 41 -0.52 10.51 3.27
C HIS A 41 -1.15 11.90 3.07
N THR A 42 -2.01 12.33 3.98
CA THR A 42 -2.67 13.65 3.93
C THR A 42 -2.59 14.34 5.28
N GLU A 43 -3.03 15.59 5.38
CA GLU A 43 -3.03 16.32 6.66
C GLU A 43 -3.96 15.72 7.73
N ASN A 44 -5.03 15.06 7.27
CA ASN A 44 -6.11 14.58 8.13
C ASN A 44 -6.02 13.09 8.41
N PHE A 45 -5.66 12.29 7.40
CA PHE A 45 -5.55 10.85 7.54
C PHE A 45 -4.34 10.26 6.78
N LEU A 46 -3.84 9.16 7.34
CA LEU A 46 -2.86 8.27 6.72
C LEU A 46 -3.55 6.95 6.39
N SER A 47 -3.36 6.44 5.19
CA SER A 47 -3.95 5.18 4.74
C SER A 47 -2.88 4.16 4.35
N LEU A 48 -3.03 2.93 4.85
CA LEU A 48 -2.10 1.84 4.57
C LEU A 48 -2.78 0.75 3.74
N LYS A 49 -2.07 0.23 2.73
CA LYS A 49 -2.53 -0.91 1.93
C LYS A 49 -2.57 -2.18 2.78
N THR A 50 -3.68 -2.92 2.70
CA THR A 50 -3.78 -4.26 3.28
C THR A 50 -3.08 -5.29 2.39
N GLY A 51 -2.37 -6.24 2.99
CA GLY A 51 -1.64 -7.29 2.28
C GLY A 51 -2.59 -8.19 1.47
N GLY A 52 -2.66 -7.97 0.16
CA GLY A 52 -3.56 -8.70 -0.75
C GLY A 52 -3.93 -7.96 -2.04
N ASP A 53 -3.60 -6.67 -2.15
CA ASP A 53 -4.05 -5.82 -3.27
C ASP A 53 -2.94 -5.21 -4.15
N THR A 54 -1.68 -5.56 -3.93
CA THR A 54 -0.57 -5.11 -4.79
C THR A 54 -0.73 -5.52 -6.25
N ASP A 55 -1.44 -6.62 -6.49
CA ASP A 55 -1.57 -7.22 -7.83
C ASP A 55 -2.87 -6.82 -8.54
N ARG A 56 -3.67 -5.92 -7.95
CA ARG A 56 -4.93 -5.48 -8.56
C ARG A 56 -4.66 -4.77 -9.89
N GLY A 57 -5.32 -5.21 -10.95
CA GLY A 57 -5.11 -4.67 -12.29
C GLY A 57 -4.05 -5.42 -13.08
N LEU A 58 -3.30 -6.34 -12.47
CA LEU A 58 -2.29 -7.15 -13.16
C LEU A 58 -2.94 -8.03 -14.22
N LEU A 59 -4.06 -8.70 -13.91
CA LEU A 59 -4.75 -9.55 -14.87
C LEU A 59 -5.26 -8.74 -16.06
N THR A 60 -5.90 -7.60 -15.81
CA THR A 60 -6.32 -6.69 -16.89
C THR A 60 -5.13 -6.17 -17.68
N GLY A 61 -4.03 -5.80 -17.02
CA GLY A 61 -2.80 -5.35 -17.67
C GLY A 61 -2.24 -6.42 -18.61
N VAL A 62 -2.13 -7.67 -18.15
CA VAL A 62 -1.64 -8.80 -18.96
C VAL A 62 -2.55 -9.07 -20.15
N MET A 63 -3.87 -9.09 -19.94
CA MET A 63 -4.83 -9.35 -21.01
C MET A 63 -4.91 -8.19 -22.01
N ALA A 64 -4.81 -6.95 -21.55
CA ALA A 64 -4.71 -5.76 -22.40
C ALA A 64 -3.43 -5.78 -23.22
N PHE A 65 -2.29 -6.11 -22.61
CA PHE A 65 -1.03 -6.26 -23.31
C PHE A 65 -1.10 -7.38 -24.37
N GLY A 66 -1.70 -8.52 -24.02
CA GLY A 66 -1.98 -9.63 -24.95
C GLY A 66 -2.96 -9.28 -26.07
N SER A 67 -3.77 -8.23 -25.93
CA SER A 67 -4.69 -7.75 -26.97
C SER A 67 -4.00 -6.90 -28.05
N ILE A 68 -2.79 -6.35 -27.77
CA ILE A 68 -2.06 -5.46 -28.67
C ILE A 68 -1.81 -6.12 -30.05
N PRO A 69 -1.34 -7.38 -30.15
CA PRO A 69 -1.18 -8.05 -31.44
C PRO A 69 -2.50 -8.15 -32.23
N CYS A 70 -3.62 -8.40 -31.55
CA CYS A 70 -4.93 -8.46 -32.20
C CYS A 70 -5.34 -7.10 -32.78
N LEU A 71 -5.05 -6.01 -32.05
CA LEU A 71 -5.29 -4.64 -32.53
C LEU A 71 -4.39 -4.29 -33.73
N LEU A 72 -3.12 -4.69 -33.70
CA LEU A 72 -2.19 -4.47 -34.82
C LEU A 72 -2.63 -5.24 -36.08
N ILE A 73 -3.09 -6.49 -35.92
CA ILE A 73 -3.65 -7.29 -37.02
C ILE A 73 -4.92 -6.63 -37.56
N ALA A 74 -5.80 -6.12 -36.69
CA ALA A 74 -7.00 -5.40 -37.11
C ALA A 74 -6.65 -4.17 -37.95
N LEU A 75 -5.69 -3.36 -37.51
CA LEU A 75 -5.21 -2.18 -38.25
C LEU A 75 -4.60 -2.56 -39.61
N TRP A 76 -3.81 -3.63 -39.66
CA TRP A 76 -3.23 -4.13 -40.91
C TRP A 76 -4.31 -4.62 -41.88
N LEU A 77 -5.33 -5.32 -41.39
CA LEU A 77 -6.47 -5.77 -42.21
C LEU A 77 -7.32 -4.61 -42.73
N LEU A 78 -7.51 -3.56 -41.92
CA LEU A 78 -8.17 -2.32 -42.35
C LEU A 78 -7.38 -1.63 -43.46
N ALA A 79 -6.06 -1.54 -43.33
CA ALA A 79 -5.19 -0.95 -44.35
C ALA A 79 -5.27 -1.70 -45.71
N ASN A 80 -5.54 -3.01 -45.66
CA ASN A 80 -5.70 -3.86 -46.86
C ASN A 80 -7.15 -3.95 -47.36
N GLY A 81 -8.08 -3.16 -46.81
CA GLY A 81 -9.50 -3.15 -47.23
C GLY A 81 -10.32 -4.36 -46.76
N ASN A 82 -9.79 -5.21 -45.87
CA ASN A 82 -10.51 -6.35 -45.30
C ASN A 82 -11.24 -5.96 -44.01
N TYR A 83 -12.39 -5.30 -44.17
CA TYR A 83 -13.22 -4.84 -43.05
C TYR A 83 -13.78 -5.99 -42.20
N ALA A 84 -14.13 -7.12 -42.81
CA ALA A 84 -14.68 -8.28 -42.10
C ALA A 84 -13.63 -8.92 -41.17
N GLY A 85 -12.41 -9.10 -41.66
CA GLY A 85 -11.29 -9.63 -40.87
C GLY A 85 -10.91 -8.69 -39.72
N ALA A 86 -10.86 -7.38 -39.98
CA ALA A 86 -10.62 -6.38 -38.95
C ALA A 86 -11.72 -6.39 -37.87
N GLY A 87 -12.99 -6.50 -38.27
CA GLY A 87 -14.11 -6.62 -37.35
C GLY A 87 -13.97 -7.83 -36.43
N ASN A 88 -13.64 -9.00 -36.98
CA ASN A 88 -13.43 -10.22 -36.19
C ASN A 88 -12.28 -10.06 -35.17
N ALA A 89 -11.17 -9.45 -35.58
CA ALA A 89 -10.04 -9.19 -34.68
C ALA A 89 -10.43 -8.27 -33.52
N LEU A 90 -11.23 -7.22 -33.77
CA LEU A 90 -11.74 -6.32 -32.72
C LEU A 90 -12.76 -7.00 -31.80
N ILE A 91 -13.62 -7.87 -32.34
CA ILE A 91 -14.58 -8.66 -31.56
C ILE A 91 -13.87 -9.59 -30.59
N VAL A 92 -12.68 -10.10 -30.92
CA VAL A 92 -11.85 -10.91 -30.00
C VAL A 92 -11.08 -10.04 -29.01
N ALA A 93 -10.46 -8.95 -29.47
CA ALA A 93 -9.65 -8.08 -28.62
C ALA A 93 -10.47 -7.39 -27.53
N THR A 94 -11.68 -6.92 -27.85
CA THR A 94 -12.53 -6.15 -26.94
C THR A 94 -12.90 -6.90 -25.65
N PRO A 95 -13.51 -8.11 -25.69
CA PRO A 95 -13.85 -8.86 -24.49
C PRO A 95 -12.61 -9.30 -23.71
N LEU A 96 -11.47 -9.55 -24.39
CA LEU A 96 -10.22 -9.90 -23.72
C LEU A 96 -9.78 -8.82 -22.74
N VAL A 97 -10.03 -7.54 -23.04
CA VAL A 97 -9.72 -6.42 -22.15
C VAL A 97 -10.86 -6.10 -21.20
N LEU A 98 -12.09 -6.00 -21.70
CA LEU A 98 -13.21 -5.50 -20.91
C LEU A 98 -13.67 -6.48 -19.82
N ILE A 99 -13.67 -7.79 -20.10
CA ILE A 99 -14.11 -8.79 -19.12
C ILE A 99 -13.23 -8.77 -17.85
N PRO A 100 -11.89 -8.92 -17.93
CA PRO A 100 -11.05 -8.85 -16.73
C PRO A 100 -11.09 -7.46 -16.09
N PHE A 101 -11.14 -6.38 -16.88
CA PHE A 101 -11.24 -5.02 -16.36
C PHE A 101 -12.46 -4.82 -15.45
N PHE A 102 -13.65 -5.17 -15.95
CA PHE A 102 -14.87 -5.07 -15.16
C PHE A 102 -14.85 -6.01 -13.97
N TRP A 103 -14.38 -7.25 -14.14
CA TRP A 103 -14.26 -8.21 -13.04
C TRP A 103 -13.36 -7.68 -11.91
N GLU A 104 -12.18 -7.15 -12.23
CA GLU A 104 -11.25 -6.61 -11.24
C GLU A 104 -11.77 -5.35 -10.56
N ILE A 105 -12.49 -4.49 -11.27
CA ILE A 105 -13.08 -3.26 -10.73
C ILE A 105 -14.31 -3.51 -9.87
N PHE A 106 -15.12 -4.52 -10.20
CA PHE A 106 -16.31 -4.87 -9.43
C PHE A 106 -16.00 -5.76 -8.22
N ARG A 107 -14.88 -6.49 -8.25
CA ARG A 107 -14.42 -7.25 -7.09
C ARG A 107 -14.12 -6.31 -5.93
N ARG A 108 -14.58 -6.69 -4.74
CA ARG A 108 -14.36 -5.90 -3.52
C ARG A 108 -12.86 -5.84 -3.22
N LEU A 109 -12.31 -4.63 -3.27
CA LEU A 109 -11.01 -4.29 -2.70
C LEU A 109 -11.17 -4.25 -1.16
N PRO A 110 -10.37 -4.94 -0.34
CA PRO A 110 -10.36 -4.68 1.09
C PRO A 110 -10.09 -3.19 1.35
N LEU A 111 -10.69 -2.66 2.41
CA LEU A 111 -10.51 -1.26 2.76
C LEU A 111 -9.13 -1.07 3.39
N PRO A 112 -8.42 0.04 3.06
CA PRO A 112 -7.11 0.32 3.64
C PRO A 112 -7.23 0.53 5.15
N ILE A 113 -6.16 0.32 5.90
CA ILE A 113 -6.14 0.68 7.33
C ILE A 113 -6.01 2.20 7.40
N MET A 114 -6.92 2.88 8.10
CA MET A 114 -6.99 4.34 8.14
C MET A 114 -6.58 4.85 9.52
N PHE A 115 -5.62 5.75 9.58
CA PHE A 115 -5.22 6.46 10.79
C PHE A 115 -5.71 7.90 10.66
N ASN A 116 -6.73 8.26 11.44
CA ASN A 116 -7.26 9.62 11.48
C ASN A 116 -6.55 10.43 12.56
N ARG A 117 -5.83 11.46 12.13
CA ARG A 117 -5.07 12.33 13.03
C ARG A 117 -5.97 13.24 13.86
N ARG A 118 -7.09 13.72 13.29
CA ARG A 118 -8.00 14.66 13.96
C ARG A 118 -8.75 14.02 15.11
N THR A 119 -9.28 12.82 14.90
CA THR A 119 -9.96 12.05 15.96
C THR A 119 -8.97 11.27 16.82
N ARG A 120 -7.72 11.09 16.37
CA ARG A 120 -6.73 10.21 16.99
C ARG A 120 -7.26 8.77 17.11
N GLU A 121 -7.79 8.24 16.01
CA GLU A 121 -8.34 6.89 15.93
C GLU A 121 -7.82 6.14 14.72
N VAL A 122 -7.78 4.83 14.85
CA VAL A 122 -7.50 3.91 13.75
C VAL A 122 -8.80 3.23 13.35
N TYR A 123 -9.08 3.15 12.06
CA TYR A 123 -10.23 2.45 11.49
C TYR A 123 -9.76 1.29 10.62
N PHE A 124 -10.44 0.16 10.77
CA PHE A 124 -10.22 -1.04 9.99
C PHE A 124 -11.56 -1.67 9.65
N ASP A 125 -11.69 -2.23 8.45
CA ASP A 125 -12.86 -3.01 8.06
C ASP A 125 -12.44 -4.46 7.88
N ASN A 126 -13.12 -5.35 8.59
CA ASN A 126 -12.96 -6.78 8.42
C ASN A 126 -14.27 -7.36 7.88
N ASN A 127 -14.31 -7.70 6.60
CA ASN A 127 -15.47 -8.30 5.94
C ASN A 127 -16.77 -7.49 6.07
N GLY A 128 -16.69 -6.16 6.11
CA GLY A 128 -17.85 -5.26 6.26
C GLY A 128 -18.22 -4.93 7.70
N GLU A 129 -17.49 -5.46 8.69
CA GLU A 129 -17.59 -5.06 10.08
C GLU A 129 -16.54 -3.99 10.40
N LEU A 130 -16.98 -2.88 11.01
CA LEU A 130 -16.12 -1.78 11.39
C LEU A 130 -15.40 -2.10 12.70
N PHE A 131 -14.09 -2.02 12.67
CA PHE A 131 -13.20 -2.06 13.83
C PHE A 131 -12.53 -0.71 14.00
N HIS A 132 -12.28 -0.34 15.25
CA HIS A 132 -11.56 0.89 15.57
C HIS A 132 -10.73 0.73 16.83
N ALA A 133 -9.80 1.65 17.04
CA ALA A 133 -9.10 1.80 18.30
C ALA A 133 -8.66 3.25 18.50
N PRO A 134 -8.69 3.76 19.75
CA PRO A 134 -8.10 5.04 20.05
C PRO A 134 -6.58 4.93 19.93
N TRP A 135 -5.96 5.95 19.33
CA TRP A 135 -4.52 6.06 19.26
C TRP A 135 -3.90 6.31 20.64
N ASP A 136 -4.60 7.11 21.47
CA ASP A 136 -4.18 7.36 22.85
C ASP A 136 -4.37 6.09 23.70
N GLY A 137 -3.27 5.47 24.09
CA GLY A 137 -3.25 4.17 24.76
C GLY A 137 -2.99 2.98 23.82
N MET A 138 -2.75 3.22 22.53
CA MET A 138 -2.42 2.17 21.58
C MET A 138 -1.04 1.58 21.85
N GLU A 139 -0.96 0.26 21.76
CA GLU A 139 0.28 -0.50 21.79
C GLU A 139 0.34 -1.36 20.53
N ALA A 140 1.47 -1.33 19.86
CA ALA A 140 1.79 -2.21 18.76
C ALA A 140 2.73 -3.30 19.21
N LEU A 141 2.52 -4.51 18.71
CA LEU A 141 3.38 -5.65 18.92
C LEU A 141 4.20 -5.87 17.66
N THR A 142 5.52 -5.84 17.80
CA THR A 142 6.42 -6.32 16.75
C THR A 142 6.93 -7.70 17.09
N CYS A 143 6.91 -8.62 16.13
CA CYS A 143 7.45 -9.97 16.28
C CYS A 143 8.36 -10.29 15.11
N GLU A 144 9.56 -10.81 15.36
CA GLU A 144 10.50 -11.25 14.32
C GLU A 144 10.54 -12.78 14.28
N PHE A 145 10.06 -13.39 13.19
CA PHE A 145 10.03 -14.84 13.02
C PHE A 145 10.73 -15.25 11.73
N GLN A 146 11.26 -16.46 11.71
CA GLN A 146 11.88 -17.03 10.52
C GLN A 146 10.90 -18.00 9.85
N MET A 147 10.64 -17.80 8.56
CA MET A 147 9.89 -18.79 7.78
C MET A 147 10.86 -19.67 6.99
N VAL A 148 10.88 -20.95 7.33
CA VAL A 148 11.61 -21.97 6.56
C VAL A 148 10.62 -22.69 5.64
N GLY A 149 10.77 -22.45 4.35
CA GLY A 149 10.00 -23.10 3.30
C GLY A 149 10.92 -23.54 2.17
N PRO A 150 10.47 -24.48 1.32
CA PRO A 150 11.28 -25.03 0.22
C PRO A 150 11.77 -23.95 -0.76
N TYR A 151 11.09 -22.80 -0.83
CA TYR A 151 11.43 -21.67 -1.70
C TYR A 151 11.90 -20.41 -0.97
N THR A 152 11.93 -20.40 0.37
CA THR A 152 12.24 -19.19 1.16
C THR A 152 13.60 -19.24 1.86
N ALA A 153 14.35 -20.34 1.76
CA ALA A 153 15.73 -20.50 2.25
C ALA A 153 16.00 -19.93 3.67
N GLY A 154 15.00 -19.94 4.56
CA GLY A 154 15.11 -19.39 5.92
C GLY A 154 15.06 -17.86 5.98
N MET A 155 14.17 -17.22 5.24
CA MET A 155 13.98 -15.77 5.27
C MET A 155 13.46 -15.26 6.63
N LYS A 156 14.12 -14.23 7.16
CA LYS A 156 13.68 -13.47 8.33
C LYS A 156 12.53 -12.55 7.93
N ASN A 157 11.49 -12.57 8.75
CA ASN A 157 10.29 -11.78 8.56
C ASN A 157 9.95 -11.11 9.89
N SER A 158 9.33 -9.94 9.83
CA SER A 158 8.84 -9.28 11.03
C SER A 158 7.45 -8.70 10.78
N SER A 159 6.52 -8.98 11.69
CA SER A 159 5.17 -8.44 11.67
C SER A 159 5.06 -7.30 12.68
N LEU A 160 4.37 -6.23 12.30
CA LEU A 160 3.90 -5.17 13.19
C LEU A 160 2.38 -5.31 13.30
N GLU A 161 1.88 -5.56 14.50
CA GLU A 161 0.46 -5.79 14.75
C GLU A 161 -0.10 -4.80 15.77
N ILE A 162 -1.35 -4.39 15.58
CA ILE A 162 -2.09 -3.58 16.54
C ILE A 162 -3.40 -4.27 16.90
N MET A 163 -3.93 -3.95 18.09
CA MET A 163 -5.23 -4.42 18.53
C MET A 163 -6.31 -3.40 18.18
N VAL A 164 -7.40 -3.87 17.58
CA VAL A 164 -8.59 -3.07 17.27
C VAL A 164 -9.84 -3.76 17.81
N GLN A 165 -10.83 -2.99 18.23
CA GLN A 165 -12.09 -3.50 18.78
C GLN A 165 -13.25 -3.24 17.81
N ARG A 166 -14.25 -4.12 17.81
CA ARG A 166 -15.42 -3.98 16.95
C ARG A 166 -16.27 -2.80 17.39
N PHE A 167 -16.79 -2.05 16.41
CA PHE A 167 -17.69 -0.95 16.68
C PHE A 167 -19.03 -1.44 17.25
N GLY A 168 -19.40 -0.94 18.43
CA GLY A 168 -20.59 -1.34 19.20
C GLY A 168 -20.46 -2.64 20.00
N ASP A 169 -19.31 -3.31 19.94
CA ASP A 169 -19.06 -4.55 20.69
C ASP A 169 -17.57 -4.66 21.10
N PRO A 170 -17.16 -3.99 22.20
CA PRO A 170 -15.77 -3.90 22.61
C PRO A 170 -15.13 -5.24 23.04
N GLU A 171 -15.92 -6.27 23.32
CA GLU A 171 -15.40 -7.60 23.68
C GLU A 171 -14.78 -8.31 22.45
N ASN A 172 -15.26 -7.97 21.26
CA ASN A 172 -14.73 -8.49 20.00
C ASN A 172 -13.52 -7.67 19.53
N ALA A 173 -12.34 -8.03 20.05
CA ALA A 173 -11.06 -7.46 19.66
C ALA A 173 -10.27 -8.36 18.70
N LEU A 174 -9.57 -7.76 17.73
CA LEU A 174 -8.74 -8.43 16.73
C LEU A 174 -7.33 -7.85 16.70
N MET A 175 -6.35 -8.72 16.53
CA MET A 175 -4.97 -8.35 16.20
C MET A 175 -4.80 -8.27 14.69
N ILE A 176 -4.50 -7.09 14.17
CA ILE A 176 -4.34 -6.83 12.74
C ILE A 176 -2.88 -6.50 12.42
N SER A 177 -2.38 -7.01 11.30
CA SER A 177 -1.03 -6.72 10.83
C SER A 177 -1.03 -5.46 9.95
N LEU A 178 -0.13 -4.51 10.25
CA LEU A 178 0.00 -3.23 9.54
C LEU A 178 0.79 -3.33 8.22
N GLY A 179 0.69 -4.47 7.52
CA GLY A 179 1.32 -4.70 6.22
C GLY A 179 1.92 -6.09 6.08
N SER A 180 2.53 -6.39 4.92
CA SER A 180 3.21 -7.68 4.72
C SER A 180 4.42 -7.80 5.66
N PRO A 181 4.62 -8.93 6.35
CA PRO A 181 5.80 -9.16 7.20
C PRO A 181 7.03 -9.66 6.43
N ILE A 182 6.85 -9.97 5.14
CA ILE A 182 7.83 -10.68 4.31
C ILE A 182 9.06 -9.80 4.05
N GLY A 183 10.26 -10.33 4.32
CA GLY A 183 11.54 -9.68 4.02
C GLY A 183 11.86 -8.45 4.87
N LYS A 184 11.11 -8.22 5.96
CA LYS A 184 11.29 -7.07 6.86
C LYS A 184 12.00 -7.48 8.14
N THR A 185 12.86 -6.60 8.65
CA THR A 185 13.53 -6.75 9.93
C THR A 185 12.73 -6.11 11.06
N LEU A 186 13.09 -6.44 12.30
CA LEU A 186 12.51 -5.80 13.48
C LEU A 186 12.74 -4.28 13.49
N GLU A 187 13.94 -3.84 13.10
CA GLU A 187 14.32 -2.42 12.99
C GLU A 187 13.45 -1.68 11.97
N MET A 188 13.20 -2.28 10.80
CA MET A 188 12.29 -1.71 9.80
C MET A 188 10.88 -1.53 10.37
N GLN A 189 10.37 -2.50 11.11
CA GLN A 189 9.04 -2.41 11.72
C GLN A 189 8.96 -1.35 12.83
N LYS A 190 10.04 -1.18 13.61
CA LYS A 190 10.15 -0.09 14.59
C LYS A 190 10.21 1.28 13.93
N GLY A 191 11.00 1.43 12.86
CA GLY A 191 11.04 2.65 12.06
C GLY A 191 9.70 2.98 11.41
N PHE A 192 8.94 1.95 11.00
CA PHE A 192 7.59 2.14 10.49
C PHE A 192 6.58 2.55 11.56
N TRP A 193 6.68 1.97 12.75
CA TRP A 193 5.90 2.47 13.89
C TRP A 193 6.24 3.92 14.21
N GLU A 194 7.51 4.32 14.15
CA GLU A 194 7.92 5.73 14.32
C GLU A 194 7.37 6.66 13.24
N TYR A 195 7.26 6.18 12.00
CA TYR A 195 6.60 6.92 10.92
C TYR A 195 5.12 7.20 11.24
N ILE A 196 4.38 6.18 11.68
CA ILE A 196 2.98 6.34 12.10
C ILE A 196 2.89 7.22 13.35
N ARG A 197 3.78 7.02 14.33
CA ARG A 197 3.81 7.77 15.59
C ARG A 197 4.09 9.26 15.35
N ALA A 198 5.08 9.58 14.53
CA ALA A 198 5.41 10.96 14.15
C ALA A 198 4.22 11.63 13.45
N TYR A 199 3.57 10.90 12.52
CA TYR A 199 2.35 11.36 11.85
C TYR A 199 1.22 11.69 12.85
N MET A 200 0.92 10.75 13.76
CA MET A 200 -0.20 10.88 14.69
C MET A 200 0.06 11.87 15.83
N ASN A 201 1.29 11.98 16.33
CA ASN A 201 1.62 12.83 17.48
C ASN A 201 2.16 14.20 17.09
N ASN A 202 3.08 14.25 16.13
CA ASN A 202 3.87 15.46 15.88
C ASN A 202 3.28 16.30 14.76
N GLY A 203 2.59 15.69 13.80
CA GLY A 203 2.00 16.42 12.68
C GLY A 203 2.02 15.60 11.41
N PRO A 204 1.26 16.01 10.37
CA PRO A 204 1.34 15.34 9.08
C PRO A 204 2.75 15.45 8.50
N TRP A 205 3.43 16.57 8.72
CA TRP A 205 4.77 16.80 8.22
C TRP A 205 5.77 16.73 9.37
N PHE A 206 6.79 15.90 9.19
CA PHE A 206 7.87 15.72 10.17
C PHE A 206 9.23 15.59 9.48
N ASP A 207 10.30 15.73 10.25
CA ASP A 207 11.69 15.61 9.78
C ASP A 207 12.22 14.17 9.91
N LYS A 208 13.50 13.97 9.55
CA LYS A 208 14.21 12.68 9.64
C LYS A 208 14.29 12.09 11.05
N ASN A 209 14.10 12.91 12.07
CA ASN A 209 14.13 12.52 13.47
C ASN A 209 12.71 12.34 14.03
N GLY A 210 11.68 12.55 13.20
CA GLY A 210 10.28 12.48 13.59
C GLY A 210 9.75 13.75 14.25
N ASN A 211 10.51 14.85 14.31
CA ASN A 211 10.01 16.10 14.88
C ASN A 211 9.06 16.81 13.92
N SER A 212 8.08 17.55 14.45
CA SER A 212 7.14 18.34 13.64
C SER A 212 7.89 19.30 12.71
N SER A 213 7.46 19.33 11.45
CA SER A 213 7.96 20.22 10.41
C SER A 213 6.79 21.00 9.81
N ASN A 214 7.06 22.21 9.31
CA ASN A 214 6.09 22.97 8.51
C ASN A 214 6.18 22.63 7.01
N SER A 215 7.22 21.89 6.60
CA SER A 215 7.49 21.53 5.21
C SER A 215 7.18 20.07 4.94
N ASP A 216 6.50 19.80 3.84
CA ASP A 216 6.17 18.45 3.36
C ASP A 216 7.28 17.79 2.52
N THR A 217 8.41 18.48 2.33
CA THR A 217 9.53 18.04 1.49
C THR A 217 10.05 16.66 1.86
N PHE A 218 10.35 16.42 3.14
CA PHE A 218 10.86 15.12 3.60
C PHE A 218 9.86 13.99 3.34
N ILE A 219 8.57 14.23 3.58
CA ILE A 219 7.52 13.23 3.38
C ILE A 219 7.33 12.93 1.89
N LYS A 220 7.38 13.96 1.03
CA LYS A 220 7.36 13.77 -0.43
C LYS A 220 8.55 12.97 -0.91
N ASP A 221 9.76 13.27 -0.43
CA ASP A 221 10.96 12.52 -0.79
C ASP A 221 10.88 11.06 -0.33
N LEU A 222 10.38 10.83 0.89
CA LEU A 222 10.18 9.49 1.43
C LEU A 222 9.16 8.70 0.59
N LEU A 223 8.03 9.31 0.25
CA LEU A 223 6.97 8.68 -0.57
C LEU A 223 7.35 8.54 -2.05
N ALA A 224 8.26 9.37 -2.57
CA ALA A 224 8.74 9.25 -3.95
C ALA A 224 9.50 7.94 -4.19
N SER A 225 10.02 7.31 -3.13
CA SER A 225 10.63 5.98 -3.19
C SER A 225 9.59 4.85 -3.35
N ASN A 226 8.32 5.09 -3.01
CA ASN A 226 7.19 4.18 -3.22
C ASN A 226 6.66 4.28 -4.65
N LEU A 227 7.49 3.87 -5.59
CA LEU A 227 7.21 3.93 -7.03
C LEU A 227 6.08 2.98 -7.42
N LYS A 228 5.14 3.49 -8.23
CA LYS A 228 4.16 2.63 -8.92
C LYS A 228 4.83 1.86 -10.05
N GLN A 229 4.17 0.79 -10.49
CA GLN A 229 4.67 -0.04 -11.59
C GLN A 229 4.87 0.77 -12.88
N SER A 230 3.99 1.73 -13.19
CA SER A 230 4.16 2.57 -14.39
C SER A 230 5.27 3.61 -14.28
N GLU A 231 5.69 3.97 -13.07
CA GLU A 231 6.69 5.01 -12.80
C GLU A 231 8.14 4.51 -12.96
N PHE A 232 8.36 3.18 -12.91
CA PHE A 232 9.69 2.58 -13.06
C PHE A 232 10.40 2.96 -14.35
N LEU A 233 9.69 3.12 -15.48
CA LEU A 233 10.32 3.53 -16.73
C LEU A 233 10.94 4.93 -16.62
N GLY A 234 10.22 5.87 -16.02
CA GLY A 234 10.70 7.23 -15.76
C GLY A 234 11.89 7.23 -14.80
N HIS A 235 11.80 6.44 -13.73
CA HIS A 235 12.90 6.28 -12.78
C HIS A 235 14.16 5.68 -13.44
N THR A 236 14.03 4.64 -14.26
CA THR A 236 15.18 4.06 -14.99
C THR A 236 15.81 5.07 -15.94
N LEU A 237 15.00 5.87 -16.65
CA LEU A 237 15.51 6.95 -17.48
C LEU A 237 16.27 7.98 -16.65
N GLN A 238 15.75 8.38 -15.50
CA GLN A 238 16.42 9.31 -14.60
C GLN A 238 17.78 8.77 -14.14
N VAL A 239 17.85 7.53 -13.67
CA VAL A 239 19.10 6.88 -13.25
C VAL A 239 20.11 6.84 -14.41
N ILE A 240 19.67 6.51 -15.63
CA ILE A 240 20.53 6.51 -16.81
C ILE A 240 21.05 7.93 -17.12
N THR A 241 20.20 8.96 -17.00
CA THR A 241 20.61 10.35 -17.23
C THR A 241 21.61 10.84 -16.18
N GLU A 242 21.43 10.46 -14.91
CA GLU A 242 22.35 10.79 -13.83
C GLU A 242 23.71 10.11 -14.02
N LYS A 243 23.71 8.81 -14.36
CA LYS A 243 24.95 8.09 -14.72
C LYS A 243 25.63 8.72 -15.93
N LYS A 244 24.86 9.14 -16.94
CA LYS A 244 25.39 9.84 -18.12
C LYS A 244 26.07 11.14 -17.73
N ALA A 245 25.44 11.95 -16.87
CA ALA A 245 26.02 13.20 -16.39
C ALA A 245 27.30 12.94 -15.59
N ALA A 246 27.28 11.99 -14.64
CA ALA A 246 28.42 11.65 -13.79
C ALA A 246 29.64 11.15 -14.59
N ALA A 247 29.41 10.43 -15.69
CA ALA A 247 30.48 9.89 -16.54
C ALA A 247 30.85 10.79 -17.73
N ASN A 248 30.40 12.06 -17.74
CA ASN A 248 30.60 13.00 -18.86
C ASN A 248 30.20 12.40 -20.22
N GLY A 249 29.12 11.63 -20.25
CA GLY A 249 28.59 10.98 -21.44
C GLY A 249 29.33 9.73 -21.91
N LYS A 250 30.37 9.27 -21.20
CA LYS A 250 31.18 8.09 -21.60
C LYS A 250 30.85 6.89 -20.72
N ASN A 251 30.73 5.69 -21.31
CA ASN A 251 30.59 4.41 -20.60
C ASN A 251 29.56 4.39 -19.45
N TYR A 252 28.45 5.11 -19.60
CA TYR A 252 27.46 5.29 -18.53
C TYR A 252 26.35 4.22 -18.50
N LEU A 253 26.21 3.45 -19.58
CA LEU A 253 25.17 2.44 -19.74
C LEU A 253 25.76 1.04 -19.56
N SER A 254 25.40 0.35 -18.47
CA SER A 254 25.73 -1.07 -18.31
C SER A 254 24.73 -1.97 -19.03
N GLY A 255 25.09 -3.25 -19.23
CA GLY A 255 24.15 -4.24 -19.79
C GLY A 255 22.89 -4.42 -18.94
N ILE A 256 23.00 -4.27 -17.62
CA ILE A 256 21.87 -4.32 -16.68
C ILE A 256 20.98 -3.10 -16.87
N ASP A 257 21.55 -1.89 -17.02
CA ASP A 257 20.79 -0.67 -17.25
C ASP A 257 20.00 -0.75 -18.56
N ALA A 258 20.61 -1.27 -19.62
CA ALA A 258 19.94 -1.49 -20.90
C ALA A 258 18.80 -2.52 -20.77
N ALA A 259 19.04 -3.63 -20.08
CA ALA A 259 18.03 -4.67 -19.85
C ALA A 259 16.84 -4.14 -19.03
N MET A 260 17.09 -3.37 -17.96
CA MET A 260 16.05 -2.74 -17.16
C MET A 260 15.26 -1.72 -17.96
N PHE A 261 15.93 -0.88 -18.75
CA PHE A 261 15.27 0.11 -19.61
C PHE A 261 14.35 -0.56 -20.63
N LEU A 262 14.85 -1.56 -21.37
CA LEU A 262 14.07 -2.28 -22.36
C LEU A 262 12.90 -3.05 -21.72
N GLY A 263 13.13 -3.69 -20.57
CA GLY A 263 12.09 -4.38 -19.82
C GLY A 263 10.98 -3.43 -19.36
N ASN A 264 11.35 -2.32 -18.72
CA ASN A 264 10.39 -1.32 -18.25
C ASN A 264 9.66 -0.65 -19.41
N LEU A 265 10.31 -0.44 -20.56
CA LEU A 265 9.68 0.09 -21.76
C LEU A 265 8.66 -0.91 -22.34
N PHE A 266 9.03 -2.18 -22.43
CA PHE A 266 8.18 -3.24 -22.96
C PHE A 266 6.93 -3.47 -22.09
N PHE A 267 7.09 -3.51 -20.77
CA PHE A 267 5.98 -3.70 -19.83
C PHE A 267 5.25 -2.39 -19.46
N HIS A 268 5.70 -1.23 -19.95
CA HIS A 268 5.06 0.04 -19.63
C HIS A 268 3.55 0.10 -19.93
N PRO A 269 3.05 -0.38 -21.09
CA PRO A 269 1.61 -0.37 -21.36
C PRO A 269 0.81 -1.24 -20.39
N LEU A 270 1.36 -2.40 -20.01
CA LEU A 270 0.76 -3.29 -19.01
C LEU A 270 0.65 -2.56 -17.66
N ASN A 271 1.75 -1.95 -17.22
CA ASN A 271 1.81 -1.26 -15.94
C ASN A 271 0.86 -0.05 -15.88
N LEU A 272 0.69 0.69 -16.99
CA LEU A 272 -0.28 1.78 -17.08
C LEU A 272 -1.72 1.30 -16.90
N VAL A 273 -2.08 0.19 -17.56
CA VAL A 273 -3.42 -0.41 -17.42
C VAL A 273 -3.65 -0.93 -16.01
N GLN A 274 -2.64 -1.55 -15.40
CA GLN A 274 -2.69 -2.00 -14.01
C GLN A 274 -2.95 -0.85 -13.05
N ASP A 275 -2.14 0.22 -13.11
CA ASP A 275 -2.28 1.39 -12.23
C ASP A 275 -3.62 2.11 -12.44
N PHE A 276 -4.11 2.18 -13.69
CA PHE A 276 -5.42 2.73 -14.00
C PHE A 276 -6.55 1.91 -13.38
N THR A 277 -6.50 0.58 -13.51
CA THR A 277 -7.49 -0.34 -12.96
C THR A 277 -7.51 -0.25 -11.43
N TYR A 278 -6.33 -0.23 -10.79
CA TYR A 278 -6.21 -0.03 -9.35
C TYR A 278 -6.81 1.31 -8.91
N LYS A 279 -6.51 2.41 -9.61
CA LYS A 279 -7.03 3.74 -9.29
C LYS A 279 -8.56 3.79 -9.31
N ILE A 280 -9.20 3.12 -10.27
CA ILE A 280 -10.68 3.04 -10.33
C ILE A 280 -11.21 2.19 -9.17
N ALA A 281 -10.64 1.01 -8.94
CA ALA A 281 -11.06 0.12 -7.86
C ALA A 281 -10.94 0.81 -6.48
N LYS A 282 -9.85 1.54 -6.25
CA LYS A 282 -9.59 2.35 -5.05
C LYS A 282 -10.61 3.47 -4.89
N ARG A 283 -10.94 4.21 -5.96
CA ARG A 283 -11.97 5.26 -5.88
C ARG A 283 -13.32 4.69 -5.43
N ARG A 284 -13.67 3.49 -5.89
CA ARG A 284 -14.89 2.80 -5.48
C ARG A 284 -14.81 2.23 -4.07
N SER A 285 -13.63 1.81 -3.61
CA SER A 285 -13.45 1.29 -2.24
C SER A 285 -13.68 2.37 -1.21
N ARG A 286 -13.18 3.59 -1.42
CA ARG A 286 -13.40 4.73 -0.51
C ARG A 286 -14.87 4.95 -0.17
N ASN A 287 -15.76 4.85 -1.15
CA ASN A 287 -17.21 5.06 -0.94
C ASN A 287 -17.90 3.94 -0.16
N ARG A 288 -17.19 2.85 0.18
CA ARG A 288 -17.72 1.75 0.99
C ARG A 288 -17.51 1.93 2.49
N TRP A 289 -16.68 2.88 2.90
CA TRP A 289 -16.57 3.23 4.32
C TRP A 289 -17.94 3.67 4.86
N PRO A 290 -18.33 3.24 6.07
CA PRO A 290 -19.53 3.76 6.72
C PRO A 290 -19.51 5.28 6.81
N LYS A 291 -20.68 5.92 6.65
CA LYS A 291 -20.81 7.39 6.67
C LYS A 291 -20.18 8.02 7.92
N ILE A 292 -20.34 7.36 9.07
CA ILE A 292 -19.77 7.80 10.35
C ILE A 292 -18.23 7.95 10.30
N VAL A 293 -17.54 7.10 9.53
CA VAL A 293 -16.08 7.20 9.31
C VAL A 293 -15.78 8.27 8.26
N LEU A 294 -16.50 8.27 7.14
CA LEU A 294 -16.29 9.23 6.05
C LEU A 294 -16.42 10.69 6.52
N GLU A 295 -17.43 10.99 7.33
CA GLU A 295 -17.64 12.32 7.89
C GLU A 295 -16.45 12.75 8.75
N ARG A 296 -15.89 11.86 9.58
CA ARG A 296 -14.73 12.14 10.44
C ARG A 296 -13.41 12.32 9.69
N LEU A 297 -13.31 11.76 8.49
CA LEU A 297 -12.13 11.90 7.63
C LEU A 297 -12.09 13.25 6.90
N GLN A 298 -13.22 13.96 6.79
CA GLN A 298 -13.27 15.30 6.22
C GLN A 298 -12.57 16.32 7.13
N SER A 299 -12.08 17.42 6.57
CA SER A 299 -11.38 18.48 7.32
C SER A 299 -12.30 19.28 8.26
N ASP A 300 -13.57 19.39 7.90
CA ASP A 300 -14.67 20.05 8.64
C ASP A 300 -15.55 19.04 9.41
N GLY A 301 -15.20 17.76 9.34
CA GLY A 301 -15.87 16.68 10.05
C GLY A 301 -15.81 16.75 11.57
N PRO A 302 -16.65 15.96 12.27
CA PRO A 302 -16.66 15.91 13.73
C PRO A 302 -15.36 15.32 14.28
N THR A 303 -14.90 15.86 15.41
CA THR A 303 -13.69 15.39 16.12
C THR A 303 -13.99 14.37 17.22
N THR A 304 -15.26 14.06 17.45
CA THR A 304 -15.69 13.03 18.42
C THR A 304 -15.21 11.65 17.99
N ARG A 305 -14.55 10.94 18.90
CA ARG A 305 -14.08 9.56 18.70
C ARG A 305 -15.25 8.59 18.66
N LEU A 306 -15.14 7.52 17.89
CA LEU A 306 -16.09 6.41 17.92
C LEU A 306 -16.17 5.79 19.32
N VAL A 307 -15.03 5.65 20.00
CA VAL A 307 -14.97 5.17 21.39
C VAL A 307 -15.82 6.02 22.33
N ASP A 308 -15.90 7.34 22.10
CA ASP A 308 -16.66 8.26 22.98
C ASP A 308 -18.19 8.18 22.72
N ILE A 309 -18.60 7.57 21.60
CA ILE A 309 -20.01 7.47 21.16
C ILE A 309 -20.58 6.10 21.51
N GLU A 310 -19.74 5.08 21.56
CA GLU A 310 -20.08 3.76 22.08
C GLU A 310 -20.45 3.87 23.55
N LYS A 311 -21.71 3.56 23.87
CA LYS A 311 -22.23 3.46 25.24
C LYS A 311 -22.56 2.02 25.56
#